data_AF-X5DN03-F1
#
_entry.id   AF-X5DN03-F1
#
_cell.length_a   1.000
_cell.length_b   1.000
_cell.length_c   1.000
_cell.angle_alpha   90.00
_cell.angle_beta   90.00
_cell.angle_gamma   90.00
#
_symmetry.space_group_name_H-M   'P 1'
#
loop_
_entity.id
_entity.type
_entity.pdbx_description
1 polymer ?
#
loop_
_entity_poly.entity_id
_entity_poly.type
_entity_poly.pdbx_seq_one_letter_code
_entity_poly.pdbx_strand_id
1 'polypeptide(L)'
;MIPDAAACRIGITAGHTVVNLEVWHPDWGSAATEALRRSLFGAQGPSGDSAPDEQAAIAMLDAALGAERSDAWLGEVTVTDRSPGNAVSMAELQDRVDRMASEAVDPDGRPARTDLHVDHDGIPATAQVILPLSPTVAPGCDLHVSVTLETDAVASSDLTMAQIEDRSGVVREALADTVDENNAGILAVTEFRPGADTLHFYLDSTSPAVVDRSVLNTLRTVASAWQYGDTVVDEEKDPRWDAVRTYRV
;
A
#
# COMPACT_ATOMS: atom_id res chain seq x y z
N MET A 1 28.41 -5.93 0.49
CA MET A 1 28.94 -4.55 0.41
C MET A 1 27.82 -3.74 -0.22
N ILE A 2 27.36 -2.66 0.40
CA ILE A 2 26.26 -1.85 -0.16
C ILE A 2 26.84 -1.01 -1.31
N PRO A 3 26.26 -1.03 -2.52
CA PRO A 3 26.70 -0.21 -3.65
C PRO A 3 26.62 1.29 -3.36
N ASP A 4 27.38 2.10 -4.09
CA ASP A 4 27.33 3.57 -3.94
C ASP A 4 26.03 4.13 -4.54
N ALA A 5 25.12 4.57 -3.67
CA ALA A 5 23.84 5.13 -4.07
C ALA A 5 23.96 6.32 -5.05
N ALA A 6 25.07 7.08 -5.02
CA ALA A 6 25.27 8.22 -5.92
C ALA A 6 25.53 7.80 -7.38
N ALA A 7 26.04 6.58 -7.60
CA ALA A 7 26.33 6.04 -8.92
C ALA A 7 25.12 5.30 -9.55
N CYS A 8 24.07 5.08 -8.75
CA CYS A 8 22.85 4.40 -9.17
C CYS A 8 22.03 5.22 -10.18
N ARG A 9 21.37 4.51 -11.09
CA ARG A 9 20.38 5.07 -12.01
C ARG A 9 19.06 4.34 -11.85
N ILE A 10 18.00 5.10 -11.61
CA ILE A 10 16.71 4.56 -11.17
C ILE A 10 15.65 4.91 -12.21
N GLY A 11 15.13 3.90 -12.91
CA GLY A 11 13.91 4.01 -13.67
C GLY A 11 12.73 4.06 -12.72
N ILE A 12 11.84 5.04 -12.89
CA ILE A 12 10.59 5.13 -12.14
C ILE A 12 9.46 4.69 -13.06
N THR A 13 8.78 3.62 -12.68
CA THR A 13 7.48 3.25 -13.23
C THR A 13 6.42 3.83 -12.31
N ALA A 14 5.50 4.61 -12.88
CA ALA A 14 4.47 5.27 -12.09
C ALA A 14 3.59 4.22 -11.40
N GLY A 15 3.52 4.28 -10.08
CA GLY A 15 2.39 3.79 -9.30
C GLY A 15 1.53 4.96 -8.84
N HIS A 16 0.30 4.67 -8.43
CA HIS A 16 -0.67 5.68 -7.96
C HIS A 16 -0.44 6.07 -6.50
N THR A 17 -0.02 5.12 -5.68
CA THR A 17 0.16 5.22 -4.22
C THR A 17 1.58 4.94 -3.77
N VAL A 18 2.35 4.23 -4.60
CA VAL A 18 3.76 3.89 -4.40
C VAL A 18 4.57 4.17 -5.66
N VAL A 19 5.89 4.12 -5.54
CA VAL A 19 6.81 4.24 -6.68
C VAL A 19 7.44 2.88 -6.96
N ASN A 20 7.20 2.34 -8.15
CA ASN A 20 7.86 1.13 -8.62
C ASN A 20 9.18 1.50 -9.30
N LEU A 21 10.23 0.74 -9.00
CA LEU A 21 11.60 1.08 -9.38
C LEU A 21 12.23 0.00 -10.26
N GLU A 22 12.92 0.44 -11.30
CA GLU A 22 13.90 -0.36 -12.04
C GLU A 22 15.29 0.22 -11.73
N VAL A 23 16.09 -0.51 -10.96
CA VAL A 23 17.37 -0.03 -10.43
C VAL A 23 18.50 -0.58 -11.30
N TRP A 24 19.45 0.30 -11.64
CA TRP A 24 20.71 -0.06 -12.28
C TRP A 24 21.89 0.55 -11.53
N HIS A 25 22.96 -0.21 -11.37
CA HIS A 25 24.21 0.28 -10.79
C HIS A 25 25.39 -0.07 -11.72
N PRO A 26 26.40 0.80 -11.89
CA PRO A 26 27.54 0.53 -12.77
C PRO A 26 28.40 -0.67 -12.36
N ASP A 27 28.37 -1.05 -11.08
CA ASP A 27 29.04 -2.25 -10.58
C ASP A 27 28.23 -3.55 -10.84
N TRP A 28 26.99 -3.43 -11.31
CA TRP A 28 26.20 -4.58 -11.76
C TRP A 28 26.55 -4.87 -13.23
N GLY A 29 27.24 -6.00 -13.44
CA GLY A 29 27.53 -6.48 -14.77
C GLY A 29 26.28 -7.07 -15.41
N SER A 30 26.02 -6.75 -16.68
CA SER A 30 25.15 -7.63 -17.47
C SER A 30 25.90 -8.89 -17.85
N ALA A 31 25.24 -10.05 -17.81
CA ALA A 31 25.83 -11.30 -18.28
C ALA A 31 26.35 -11.18 -19.73
N ALA A 32 25.69 -10.35 -20.54
CA ALA A 32 26.10 -10.04 -21.91
C ALA A 32 27.37 -9.15 -21.97
N THR A 33 27.47 -8.10 -21.17
CA THR A 33 28.65 -7.23 -21.09
C THR A 33 29.83 -7.97 -20.47
N GLU A 34 29.58 -8.84 -19.50
CA GLU A 34 30.58 -9.70 -18.89
C GLU A 34 31.11 -10.74 -19.91
N ALA A 35 30.22 -11.39 -20.67
CA ALA A 35 30.61 -12.29 -21.76
C ALA A 35 31.40 -11.57 -22.86
N LEU A 36 30.97 -10.36 -23.25
CA LEU A 36 31.65 -9.53 -24.24
C LEU A 36 33.02 -9.08 -23.73
N ARG A 37 33.12 -8.64 -22.47
CA ARG A 37 34.36 -8.19 -21.84
C ARG A 37 35.36 -9.33 -21.68
N ARG A 38 34.89 -10.50 -21.24
CA ARG A 38 35.70 -11.73 -21.15
C ARG A 38 36.24 -12.13 -22.52
N SER A 39 35.44 -11.98 -23.57
CA SER A 39 35.82 -12.25 -24.97
C SER A 39 36.82 -11.23 -25.52
N LEU A 40 36.65 -9.93 -25.22
CA LEU A 40 37.42 -8.84 -25.83
C LEU A 40 38.71 -8.47 -25.07
N PHE A 41 38.72 -8.57 -23.74
CA PHE A 41 39.77 -7.99 -22.89
C PHE A 41 40.40 -8.99 -21.91
N GLY A 42 39.93 -10.24 -21.88
CA GLY A 42 40.33 -11.21 -20.85
C GLY A 42 39.80 -10.84 -19.46
N ALA A 43 40.08 -11.69 -18.47
CA ALA A 43 39.52 -11.59 -17.12
C ALA A 43 40.20 -10.54 -16.21
N GLN A 44 40.63 -9.38 -16.73
CA GLN A 44 41.32 -8.36 -15.93
C GLN A 44 40.73 -6.95 -16.05
N GLY A 45 40.23 -6.46 -14.92
CA GLY A 45 39.90 -5.08 -14.58
C GLY A 45 39.01 -5.06 -13.33
N PRO A 46 38.70 -3.88 -12.75
CA PRO A 46 37.85 -3.82 -11.57
C PRO A 46 36.52 -4.48 -11.91
N SER A 47 36.26 -5.51 -11.14
CA SER A 47 35.16 -6.44 -11.23
C SER A 47 33.85 -5.73 -10.95
N GLY A 48 33.13 -5.33 -12.01
CA GLY A 48 31.67 -5.29 -11.96
C GLY A 48 31.10 -6.72 -11.95
N ASP A 49 31.64 -7.57 -11.07
CA ASP A 49 31.43 -9.03 -11.02
C ASP A 49 30.18 -9.41 -10.24
N SER A 50 29.44 -8.43 -9.72
CA SER A 50 28.20 -8.71 -8.99
C SER A 50 27.07 -8.77 -9.99
N ALA A 51 26.40 -9.93 -10.06
CA ALA A 51 25.10 -10.02 -10.71
C ALA A 51 24.15 -8.97 -10.09
N PRO A 52 23.16 -8.47 -10.85
CA PRO A 52 22.10 -7.65 -10.29
C PRO A 52 21.52 -8.34 -9.06
N ASP A 53 21.56 -7.66 -7.91
CA ASP A 53 21.13 -8.19 -6.63
C ASP A 53 20.05 -7.27 -6.05
N GLU A 54 18.81 -7.76 -6.06
CA GLU A 54 17.64 -7.06 -5.55
C GLU A 54 17.77 -6.73 -4.07
N GLN A 55 18.38 -7.60 -3.27
CA GLN A 55 18.58 -7.34 -1.83
C GLN A 55 19.60 -6.23 -1.62
N ALA A 56 20.65 -6.17 -2.44
CA ALA A 56 21.61 -5.07 -2.42
C ALA A 56 20.98 -3.75 -2.87
N ALA A 57 20.06 -3.79 -3.85
CA ALA A 57 19.31 -2.63 -4.31
C ALA A 57 18.39 -2.08 -3.21
N ILE A 58 17.61 -2.95 -2.55
CA ILE A 58 16.74 -2.59 -1.43
C ILE A 58 17.56 -2.02 -0.29
N ALA A 59 18.65 -2.68 0.11
CA ALA A 59 19.51 -2.18 1.20
C ALA A 59 20.14 -0.81 0.89
N MET A 60 20.46 -0.54 -0.38
CA MET A 60 20.94 0.77 -0.84
C MET A 60 19.83 1.83 -0.79
N LEU A 61 18.61 1.50 -1.21
CA LEU A 61 17.44 2.37 -1.14
C LEU A 61 17.10 2.70 0.33
N ASP A 62 17.10 1.71 1.22
CA ASP A 62 16.89 1.89 2.66
C ASP A 62 17.95 2.77 3.30
N ALA A 63 19.21 2.60 2.92
CA ALA A 63 20.30 3.44 3.41
C ALA A 63 20.15 4.91 2.95
N ALA A 64 19.58 5.14 1.76
CA ALA A 64 19.40 6.47 1.20
C ALA A 64 18.12 7.18 1.67
N LEU A 65 16.99 6.48 1.70
CA LEU A 65 15.66 7.04 2.02
C LEU A 65 15.31 6.92 3.51
N GLY A 66 15.88 5.92 4.17
CA GLY A 66 15.44 5.40 5.47
C GLY A 66 14.43 4.27 5.28
N ALA A 67 14.63 3.16 6.01
CA ALA A 67 13.80 1.94 5.88
C ALA A 67 12.29 2.21 6.02
N GLU A 68 11.87 3.07 6.96
CA GLU A 68 10.45 3.41 7.13
C GLU A 68 9.86 4.11 5.89
N ARG A 69 10.64 4.98 5.24
CA ARG A 69 10.18 5.65 4.01
C ARG A 69 10.18 4.70 2.83
N SER A 70 11.20 3.85 2.72
CA SER A 70 11.24 2.79 1.71
C SER A 70 10.00 1.91 1.82
N ASP A 71 9.73 1.38 3.01
CA ASP A 71 8.60 0.48 3.26
C ASP A 71 7.26 1.15 2.95
N ALA A 72 7.11 2.43 3.25
CA ALA A 72 5.88 3.18 3.02
C ALA A 72 5.64 3.52 1.53
N TRP A 73 6.69 3.97 0.83
CA TRP A 73 6.54 4.64 -0.48
C TRP A 73 7.05 3.84 -1.67
N LEU A 74 7.90 2.84 -1.46
CA LEU A 74 8.40 2.01 -2.54
C LEU A 74 7.52 0.77 -2.70
N GLY A 75 7.21 0.48 -3.96
CA GLY A 75 6.49 -0.72 -4.36
C GLY A 75 7.46 -1.81 -4.80
N GLU A 76 7.28 -2.30 -6.02
CA GLU A 76 8.17 -3.28 -6.62
C GLU A 76 9.54 -2.66 -6.92
N VAL A 77 10.61 -3.34 -6.50
CA VAL A 77 11.99 -2.96 -6.81
C VAL A 77 12.58 -4.06 -7.67
N THR A 78 12.82 -3.75 -8.94
CA THR A 78 13.49 -4.66 -9.87
C THR A 78 14.90 -4.18 -10.14
N VAL A 79 15.82 -5.11 -10.39
CA VAL A 79 17.19 -4.79 -10.79
C VAL A 79 17.39 -5.12 -12.27
N THR A 80 18.07 -4.24 -12.98
CA THR A 80 18.29 -4.35 -14.42
C THR A 80 19.77 -4.32 -14.75
N ASP A 81 20.10 -4.92 -15.88
CA ASP A 81 21.47 -5.08 -16.38
C ASP A 81 21.89 -3.92 -17.30
N ARG A 82 20.94 -3.02 -17.62
CA ARG A 82 21.13 -1.84 -18.47
C ARG A 82 20.51 -0.62 -17.81
N SER A 83 21.22 0.50 -17.88
CA SER A 83 20.70 1.80 -17.45
C SER A 83 19.32 2.08 -18.07
N PRO A 84 18.28 2.37 -17.27
CA PRO A 84 16.98 2.79 -17.79
C PRO A 84 17.08 4.08 -18.61
N GLY A 85 16.22 4.23 -19.61
CA GLY A 85 16.30 5.33 -20.58
C GLY A 85 16.02 6.72 -20.00
N ASN A 86 15.07 6.82 -19.06
CA ASN A 86 14.69 8.04 -18.35
C ASN A 86 15.04 7.92 -16.85
N ALA A 87 16.23 7.39 -16.56
CA ALA A 87 16.64 7.17 -15.19
C ALA A 87 16.86 8.49 -14.42
N VAL A 88 16.46 8.50 -13.16
CA VAL A 88 16.75 9.57 -12.19
C VAL A 88 17.89 9.15 -11.26
N SER A 89 18.50 10.13 -10.61
CA SER A 89 19.45 9.93 -9.53
C SER A 89 18.75 9.58 -8.21
N MET A 90 19.52 9.08 -7.22
CA MET A 90 19.00 8.83 -5.87
C MET A 90 18.47 10.11 -5.21
N ALA A 91 19.10 11.26 -5.44
CA ALA A 91 18.65 12.55 -4.91
C ALA A 91 17.29 12.97 -5.49
N GLU A 92 17.09 12.78 -6.79
CA GLU A 92 15.79 13.05 -7.43
C GLU A 92 14.69 12.09 -6.96
N LEU A 93 15.03 10.83 -6.64
CA LEU A 93 14.11 9.90 -6.00
C LEU A 93 13.72 10.38 -4.59
N GLN A 94 14.69 10.81 -3.78
CA GLN A 94 14.45 11.39 -2.44
C GLN A 94 13.48 12.57 -2.52
N ASP A 95 13.76 13.55 -3.39
CA ASP A 95 12.90 14.72 -3.58
C ASP A 95 11.47 14.35 -3.99
N ARG A 96 11.32 13.27 -4.78
CA ARG A 96 10.01 12.77 -5.20
C ARG A 96 9.25 12.13 -4.05
N VAL A 97 9.90 11.27 -3.26
CA VAL A 97 9.30 10.63 -2.08
C VAL A 97 8.91 11.69 -1.05
N ASP A 98 9.77 12.69 -0.82
CA ASP A 98 9.47 13.79 0.11
C ASP A 98 8.25 14.61 -0.36
N ARG A 99 8.11 14.84 -1.67
CA ARG A 99 6.92 15.49 -2.23
C ARG A 99 5.66 14.66 -2.00
N MET A 100 5.71 13.36 -2.32
CA MET A 100 4.57 12.46 -2.09
C MET A 100 4.18 12.46 -0.61
N ALA A 101 5.14 12.36 0.31
CA ALA A 101 4.90 12.42 1.74
C ALA A 101 4.28 13.75 2.19
N SER A 102 4.69 14.88 1.59
CA SER A 102 4.10 16.19 1.91
C SER A 102 2.67 16.36 1.39
N GLU A 103 2.33 15.71 0.27
CA GLU A 103 0.98 15.72 -0.33
C GLU A 103 0.05 14.70 0.33
N ALA A 104 0.60 13.74 1.08
CA ALA A 104 -0.12 12.66 1.74
C ALA A 104 -0.75 13.06 3.08
N VAL A 105 -0.79 14.36 3.40
CA VAL A 105 -1.38 14.88 4.62
C VAL A 105 -2.38 15.97 4.25
N ASP A 106 -3.59 15.87 4.78
CA ASP A 106 -4.64 16.86 4.57
C ASP A 106 -4.42 18.13 5.42
N PRO A 107 -5.21 19.20 5.24
CA PRO A 107 -5.07 20.44 6.02
C PRO A 107 -5.24 20.27 7.54
N ASP A 108 -5.90 19.20 7.99
CA ASP A 108 -6.13 18.88 9.40
C ASP A 108 -5.03 17.97 9.99
N GLY A 109 -4.02 17.61 9.19
CA GLY A 109 -2.91 16.76 9.61
C GLY A 109 -3.21 15.26 9.55
N ARG A 110 -4.31 14.85 8.92
CA ARG A 110 -4.69 13.44 8.76
C ARG A 110 -4.13 12.87 7.45
N PRO A 111 -3.95 11.55 7.36
CA PRO A 111 -3.55 10.92 6.11
C PRO A 111 -4.51 11.28 4.98
N ALA A 112 -3.97 11.81 3.88
CA ALA A 112 -4.76 12.14 2.71
C ALA A 112 -5.38 10.87 2.12
N ARG A 113 -6.56 11.02 1.53
CA ARG A 113 -7.26 9.94 0.83
C ARG A 113 -7.22 10.13 -0.67
N THR A 114 -7.12 9.02 -1.40
CA THR A 114 -7.18 9.00 -2.87
C THR A 114 -8.06 7.87 -3.36
N ASP A 115 -8.66 8.07 -4.53
CA ASP A 115 -9.50 7.06 -5.17
C ASP A 115 -8.67 6.28 -6.20
N LEU A 116 -8.76 4.96 -6.13
CA LEU A 116 -8.09 4.00 -6.99
C LEU A 116 -9.11 3.18 -7.76
N HIS A 117 -8.77 2.83 -8.99
CA HIS A 117 -9.45 1.76 -9.71
C HIS A 117 -8.62 0.49 -9.49
N VAL A 118 -9.24 -0.54 -8.94
CA VAL A 118 -8.59 -1.83 -8.67
C VAL A 118 -9.33 -2.94 -9.41
N ASP A 119 -8.59 -3.97 -9.78
CA ASP A 119 -9.15 -5.21 -10.32
C ASP A 119 -9.02 -6.26 -9.22
N HIS A 120 -10.16 -6.78 -8.75
CA HIS A 120 -10.21 -7.85 -7.77
C HIS A 120 -10.77 -9.09 -8.45
N ASP A 121 -9.92 -10.08 -8.73
CA ASP A 121 -10.27 -11.32 -9.42
C ASP A 121 -10.98 -11.12 -10.78
N GLY A 122 -10.57 -10.11 -11.55
CA GLY A 122 -11.18 -9.76 -12.83
C GLY A 122 -12.47 -8.94 -12.72
N ILE A 123 -12.84 -8.54 -11.50
CA ILE A 123 -13.99 -7.67 -11.23
C ILE A 123 -13.46 -6.24 -11.02
N PRO A 124 -13.86 -5.28 -11.87
CA PRO A 124 -13.55 -3.88 -11.65
C PRO A 124 -14.16 -3.36 -10.36
N ALA A 125 -13.35 -2.68 -9.58
CA ALA A 125 -13.72 -2.09 -8.30
C ALA A 125 -13.10 -0.71 -8.16
N THR A 126 -13.68 0.10 -7.28
CA THR A 126 -13.10 1.37 -6.87
C THR A 126 -12.71 1.24 -5.41
N ALA A 127 -11.57 1.80 -5.01
CA ALA A 127 -11.15 1.82 -3.62
C ALA A 127 -10.75 3.24 -3.23
N GLN A 128 -11.24 3.71 -2.09
CA GLN A 128 -10.70 4.90 -1.44
C GLN A 128 -9.68 4.46 -0.41
N VAL A 129 -8.45 4.98 -0.48
CA VAL A 129 -7.34 4.55 0.38
C VAL A 129 -6.65 5.75 1.03
N ILE A 130 -6.08 5.54 2.22
CA ILE A 130 -5.17 6.51 2.84
C ILE A 130 -3.77 6.45 2.21
N LEU A 131 -3.01 7.54 2.30
CA LEU A 131 -1.64 7.60 1.83
C LEU A 131 -0.65 7.94 2.96
N PRO A 132 0.49 7.23 3.05
CA PRO A 132 0.75 5.91 2.46
C PRO A 132 -0.06 4.80 3.17
N LEU A 133 -0.30 3.69 2.48
CA LEU A 133 -0.83 2.46 3.10
C LEU A 133 0.30 1.72 3.82
N SER A 134 0.63 2.18 5.03
CA SER A 134 1.75 1.65 5.82
C SER A 134 1.52 1.82 7.32
N PRO A 135 2.00 0.89 8.18
CA PRO A 135 1.97 1.06 9.63
C PRO A 135 2.60 2.37 10.14
N THR A 136 3.45 3.01 9.34
CA THR A 136 4.06 4.32 9.67
C THR A 136 3.03 5.43 9.88
N VAL A 137 1.84 5.34 9.27
CA VAL A 137 0.78 6.36 9.41
C VAL A 137 -0.05 6.19 10.68
N ALA A 138 -0.10 4.98 11.23
CA ALA A 138 -0.78 4.68 12.49
C ALA A 138 0.02 3.65 13.29
N PRO A 139 1.15 4.07 13.91
CA PRO A 139 2.02 3.16 14.66
C PRO A 139 1.25 2.46 15.78
N GLY A 140 1.45 1.15 15.92
CA GLY A 140 0.76 0.32 16.91
C GLY A 140 -0.60 -0.22 16.47
N CYS A 141 -1.18 0.28 15.37
CA CYS A 141 -2.37 -0.31 14.77
C CYS A 141 -2.00 -1.59 14.02
N ASP A 142 -2.18 -2.73 14.66
CA ASP A 142 -1.66 -4.03 14.24
C ASP A 142 -2.72 -5.15 14.25
N LEU A 143 -3.98 -4.80 14.49
CA LEU A 143 -5.15 -5.65 14.30
C LEU A 143 -5.91 -5.17 13.06
N HIS A 144 -5.90 -5.95 12.00
CA HIS A 144 -6.74 -5.73 10.83
C HIS A 144 -8.17 -6.21 11.13
N VAL A 145 -9.13 -5.36 10.78
CA VAL A 145 -10.56 -5.69 10.85
C VAL A 145 -11.19 -5.35 9.51
N SER A 146 -11.76 -6.34 8.84
CA SER A 146 -12.56 -6.11 7.64
C SER A 146 -14.05 -6.20 7.96
N VAL A 147 -14.82 -5.24 7.46
CA VAL A 147 -16.28 -5.25 7.51
C VAL A 147 -16.81 -5.23 6.08
N THR A 148 -17.49 -6.30 5.68
CA THR A 148 -18.11 -6.43 4.36
C THR A 148 -19.63 -6.34 4.49
N LEU A 149 -20.23 -5.46 3.68
CA LEU A 149 -21.67 -5.30 3.52
C LEU A 149 -22.07 -5.88 2.16
N GLU A 150 -22.56 -7.11 2.14
CA GLU A 150 -23.01 -7.76 0.91
C GLU A 150 -24.43 -7.30 0.56
N THR A 151 -24.68 -7.07 -0.72
CA THR A 151 -26.01 -6.70 -1.22
C THR A 151 -26.65 -7.91 -1.88
N ASP A 152 -27.73 -8.40 -1.28
CA ASP A 152 -28.57 -9.44 -1.85
C ASP A 152 -29.64 -8.84 -2.75
N ALA A 153 -29.68 -9.30 -4.01
CA ALA A 153 -30.57 -8.76 -5.03
C ALA A 153 -32.07 -8.98 -4.74
N VAL A 154 -32.41 -9.99 -3.92
CA VAL A 154 -33.81 -10.27 -3.55
C VAL A 154 -34.24 -9.36 -2.41
N ALA A 155 -33.42 -9.25 -1.37
CA ALA A 155 -33.65 -8.39 -0.22
C ALA A 155 -33.67 -6.90 -0.59
N SER A 156 -32.94 -6.50 -1.64
CA SER A 156 -32.88 -5.14 -2.14
C SER A 156 -33.78 -4.87 -3.36
N SER A 157 -34.68 -5.79 -3.70
CA SER A 157 -35.41 -5.77 -4.98
C SER A 157 -36.36 -4.57 -5.18
N ASP A 158 -36.76 -3.90 -4.10
CA ASP A 158 -37.59 -2.70 -4.12
C ASP A 158 -36.77 -1.38 -4.20
N LEU A 159 -35.44 -1.48 -4.23
CA LEU A 159 -34.54 -0.34 -4.23
C LEU A 159 -33.83 -0.14 -5.56
N THR A 160 -33.58 1.13 -5.87
CA THR A 160 -32.62 1.51 -6.91
C THR A 160 -31.20 1.37 -6.40
N MET A 161 -30.24 1.23 -7.32
CA MET A 161 -28.81 1.18 -6.96
C MET A 161 -28.37 2.42 -6.15
N ALA A 162 -28.82 3.61 -6.54
CA ALA A 162 -28.51 4.84 -5.81
C ALA A 162 -29.05 4.83 -4.36
N GLN A 163 -30.20 4.20 -4.11
CA GLN A 163 -30.72 4.06 -2.74
C GLN A 163 -29.94 3.02 -1.92
N ILE A 164 -29.43 1.97 -2.57
CA ILE A 164 -28.55 0.99 -1.93
C ILE A 164 -27.23 1.68 -1.53
N GLU A 165 -26.63 2.46 -2.44
CA GLU A 165 -25.40 3.23 -2.19
C GLU A 165 -25.56 4.28 -1.08
N ASP A 166 -26.69 5.01 -1.05
CA ASP A 166 -26.99 5.98 0.02
C ASP A 166 -27.09 5.28 1.38
N ARG A 167 -27.78 4.14 1.43
CA ARG A 167 -27.96 3.35 2.66
C ARG A 167 -26.67 2.68 3.11
N SER A 168 -25.87 2.13 2.20
CA SER A 168 -24.56 1.59 2.55
C SER A 168 -23.65 2.71 3.04
N GLY A 169 -23.73 3.91 2.44
CA GLY A 169 -23.08 5.13 2.88
C GLY A 169 -23.31 5.45 4.36
N VAL A 170 -24.55 5.44 4.81
CA VAL A 170 -24.90 5.69 6.22
C VAL A 170 -24.26 4.65 7.15
N VAL A 171 -24.28 3.36 6.78
CA VAL A 171 -23.65 2.30 7.60
C VAL A 171 -22.12 2.47 7.61
N ARG A 172 -21.51 2.76 6.47
CA ARG A 172 -20.06 2.98 6.34
C ARG A 172 -19.57 4.16 7.18
N GLU A 173 -20.31 5.27 7.15
CA GLU A 173 -20.03 6.44 7.99
C GLU A 173 -20.10 6.08 9.47
N ALA A 174 -21.17 5.41 9.91
CA ALA A 174 -21.30 4.97 11.30
C ALA A 174 -20.20 3.98 11.75
N LEU A 175 -19.70 3.13 10.84
CA LEU A 175 -18.56 2.25 11.11
C LEU A 175 -17.26 3.05 11.28
N ALA A 176 -17.02 4.04 10.42
CA ALA A 176 -15.87 4.94 10.52
C ALA A 176 -15.91 5.75 11.82
N ASP A 177 -17.05 6.37 12.12
CA ASP A 177 -17.28 7.14 13.34
C ASP A 177 -17.05 6.29 14.59
N THR A 178 -17.45 5.02 14.58
CA THR A 178 -17.20 4.08 15.68
C THR A 178 -15.70 3.97 15.99
N VAL A 179 -14.84 3.89 14.98
CA VAL A 179 -13.39 3.79 15.18
C VAL A 179 -12.80 5.12 15.64
N ASP A 180 -13.23 6.21 15.00
CA ASP A 180 -12.72 7.56 15.26
C ASP A 180 -13.11 8.08 16.66
N GLU A 181 -14.38 7.94 17.06
CA GLU A 181 -14.88 8.40 18.36
C GLU A 181 -14.25 7.64 19.53
N ASN A 182 -13.88 6.37 19.31
CA ASN A 182 -13.19 5.55 20.32
C ASN A 182 -11.67 5.73 20.27
N ASN A 183 -11.14 6.52 19.32
CA ASN A 183 -9.70 6.66 19.05
C ASN A 183 -9.00 5.30 19.02
N ALA A 184 -9.64 4.32 18.35
CA ALA A 184 -9.24 2.91 18.39
C ALA A 184 -8.32 2.51 17.25
N GLY A 185 -8.22 3.32 16.20
CA GLY A 185 -7.47 2.98 14.99
C GLY A 185 -7.74 3.91 13.82
N ILE A 186 -7.62 3.39 12.61
CA ILE A 186 -7.81 4.11 11.36
C ILE A 186 -8.56 3.27 10.32
N LEU A 187 -9.45 3.91 9.56
CA LEU A 187 -9.99 3.34 8.32
C LEU A 187 -8.98 3.54 7.17
N ALA A 188 -8.35 2.45 6.75
CA ALA A 188 -7.28 2.47 5.76
C ALA A 188 -7.79 2.37 4.32
N VAL A 189 -8.79 1.52 4.08
CA VAL A 189 -9.35 1.27 2.75
C VAL A 189 -10.87 1.14 2.82
N THR A 190 -11.58 1.76 1.89
CA THR A 190 -12.97 1.45 1.57
C THR A 190 -13.04 0.99 0.12
N GLU A 191 -13.33 -0.28 -0.10
CA GLU A 191 -13.52 -0.88 -1.41
C GLU A 191 -15.00 -0.95 -1.78
N PHE A 192 -15.30 -0.59 -3.02
CA PHE A 192 -16.61 -0.63 -3.64
C PHE A 192 -16.58 -1.62 -4.80
N ARG A 193 -17.28 -2.75 -4.63
CA ARG A 193 -17.46 -3.76 -5.66
C ARG A 193 -18.93 -3.89 -6.04
N PRO A 194 -19.24 -4.35 -7.26
CA PRO A 194 -20.61 -4.74 -7.60
C PRO A 194 -21.17 -5.74 -6.58
N GLY A 195 -22.17 -5.30 -5.81
CA GLY A 195 -22.84 -6.13 -4.81
C GLY A 195 -22.15 -6.23 -3.44
N ALA A 196 -21.05 -5.52 -3.19
CA ALA A 196 -20.44 -5.49 -1.85
C ALA A 196 -19.58 -4.25 -1.62
N ASP A 197 -19.70 -3.66 -0.42
CA ASP A 197 -18.76 -2.67 0.10
C ASP A 197 -17.88 -3.34 1.17
N THR A 198 -16.56 -3.12 1.15
CA THR A 198 -15.64 -3.66 2.17
C THR A 198 -14.79 -2.55 2.79
N LEU A 199 -14.74 -2.50 4.11
CA LEU A 199 -13.99 -1.51 4.89
C LEU A 199 -12.87 -2.20 5.63
N HIS A 200 -11.65 -1.71 5.48
CA HIS A 200 -10.46 -2.24 6.16
C HIS A 200 -10.00 -1.24 7.21
N PHE A 201 -10.17 -1.62 8.47
CA PHE A 201 -9.68 -0.87 9.62
C PHE A 201 -8.39 -1.51 10.13
N TYR A 202 -7.48 -0.67 10.63
CA TYR A 202 -6.37 -1.10 11.46
C TYR A 202 -6.54 -0.49 12.84
N LEU A 203 -6.72 -1.36 13.83
CA LEU A 203 -6.96 -0.99 15.22
C LEU A 203 -5.70 -1.21 16.06
N ASP A 204 -5.49 -0.35 17.05
CA ASP A 204 -4.48 -0.56 18.09
C ASP A 204 -4.96 -1.67 19.03
N SER A 205 -4.37 -2.85 18.91
CA SER A 205 -4.72 -4.02 19.73
C SER A 205 -4.46 -3.84 21.23
N THR A 206 -3.70 -2.81 21.61
CA THR A 206 -3.39 -2.46 22.99
C THR A 206 -4.33 -1.39 23.56
N SER A 207 -5.14 -0.75 22.70
CA SER A 207 -6.10 0.26 23.15
C SER A 207 -7.17 -0.35 24.07
N PRO A 208 -7.62 0.36 25.12
CA PRO A 208 -8.61 -0.19 26.05
C PRO A 208 -9.89 -0.68 25.36
N ALA A 209 -10.39 0.05 24.36
CA ALA A 209 -11.61 -0.28 23.64
C ALA A 209 -11.50 -1.54 22.77
N VAL A 210 -10.29 -1.88 22.32
CA VAL A 210 -10.03 -3.13 21.59
C VAL A 210 -9.81 -4.28 22.57
N VAL A 211 -9.06 -4.04 23.66
CA VAL A 211 -8.78 -5.04 24.71
C VAL A 211 -10.06 -5.53 25.38
N ASP A 212 -10.99 -4.63 25.70
CA ASP A 212 -12.28 -4.97 26.30
C ASP A 212 -13.36 -5.39 25.29
N ARG A 213 -13.00 -5.43 23.99
CA ARG A 213 -13.85 -5.80 22.85
C ARG A 213 -15.01 -4.85 22.58
N SER A 214 -15.10 -3.70 23.24
CA SER A 214 -16.21 -2.76 23.08
C SER A 214 -16.32 -2.25 21.64
N VAL A 215 -15.22 -1.75 21.04
CA VAL A 215 -15.25 -1.22 19.67
C VAL A 215 -15.62 -2.30 18.65
N LEU A 216 -15.11 -3.53 18.82
CA LEU A 216 -15.37 -4.64 17.91
C LEU A 216 -16.83 -5.12 18.00
N ASN A 217 -17.41 -5.11 19.19
CA ASN A 217 -18.84 -5.41 19.36
C ASN A 217 -19.72 -4.30 18.79
N THR A 218 -19.32 -3.03 18.93
CA THR A 218 -20.00 -1.90 18.29
C THR A 218 -19.94 -1.99 16.77
N LEU A 219 -18.78 -2.27 16.17
CA LEU A 219 -18.63 -2.48 14.72
C LEU A 219 -19.58 -3.56 14.21
N ARG A 220 -19.64 -4.72 14.88
CA ARG A 220 -20.59 -5.79 14.53
C ARG A 220 -22.04 -5.36 14.66
N THR A 221 -22.37 -4.60 15.70
CA THR A 221 -23.73 -4.08 15.93
C THR A 221 -24.13 -3.10 14.83
N VAL A 222 -23.25 -2.17 14.47
CA VAL A 222 -23.47 -1.21 13.39
C VAL A 222 -23.58 -1.93 12.05
N ALA A 223 -22.69 -2.88 11.75
CA ALA A 223 -22.76 -3.69 10.54
C ALA A 223 -24.10 -4.43 10.45
N SER A 224 -24.60 -5.01 11.56
CA SER A 224 -25.88 -5.72 11.59
C SER A 224 -27.12 -4.85 11.33
N ALA A 225 -26.98 -3.52 11.29
CA ALA A 225 -28.04 -2.62 10.85
C ALA A 225 -28.26 -2.68 9.33
N TRP A 226 -27.31 -3.24 8.58
CA TRP A 226 -27.48 -3.55 7.16
C TRP A 226 -28.51 -4.66 6.98
N GLN A 227 -29.62 -4.33 6.33
CA GLN A 227 -30.77 -5.23 6.17
C GLN A 227 -30.98 -5.74 4.74
N TYR A 228 -30.08 -5.42 3.81
CA TYR A 228 -30.21 -5.73 2.38
C TYR A 228 -29.25 -6.81 1.90
N GLY A 229 -28.70 -7.59 2.83
CA GLY A 229 -27.85 -8.73 2.56
C GLY A 229 -27.05 -9.11 3.79
N ASP A 230 -26.09 -10.01 3.61
CA ASP A 230 -25.27 -10.53 4.69
C ASP A 230 -24.18 -9.52 5.09
N THR A 231 -23.69 -9.67 6.31
CA THR A 231 -22.54 -8.90 6.80
C THR A 231 -21.49 -9.84 7.35
N VAL A 232 -20.25 -9.54 7.03
CA VAL A 232 -19.08 -10.29 7.48
C VAL A 232 -18.16 -9.35 8.21
N VAL A 233 -17.72 -9.76 9.40
CA VAL A 233 -16.73 -9.03 10.19
C VAL A 233 -15.63 -10.00 10.57
N ASP A 234 -14.46 -9.82 9.95
CA ASP A 234 -13.28 -10.64 10.17
C ASP A 234 -12.18 -9.84 10.87
N GLU A 235 -11.37 -10.53 11.66
CA GLU A 235 -10.32 -9.94 12.48
C GLU A 235 -9.05 -10.79 12.37
N GLU A 236 -7.93 -10.16 12.04
CA GLU A 236 -6.65 -10.83 11.93
C GLU A 236 -5.52 -9.95 12.46
N LYS A 237 -4.53 -10.57 13.11
CA LYS A 237 -3.32 -9.86 13.52
C LYS A 237 -2.47 -9.59 12.30
N ASP A 238 -2.30 -8.32 11.96
CA ASP A 238 -1.56 -7.89 10.76
C ASP A 238 -0.71 -6.65 11.07
N PRO A 239 0.45 -6.82 11.73
CA PRO A 239 1.33 -5.71 12.08
C PRO A 239 2.06 -5.09 10.87
N ARG A 240 2.02 -5.74 9.71
CA ARG A 240 2.70 -5.28 8.48
C ARG A 240 1.74 -4.66 7.47
N TRP A 241 0.44 -4.73 7.74
CA TRP A 241 -0.63 -4.29 6.86
C TRP A 241 -0.63 -5.05 5.52
N ASP A 242 -0.27 -6.34 5.57
CA ASP A 242 -0.23 -7.22 4.41
C ASP A 242 -1.62 -7.39 3.76
N ALA A 243 -2.71 -7.32 4.55
CA ALA A 243 -4.08 -7.48 4.06
C ALA A 243 -4.52 -6.37 3.09
N VAL A 244 -3.91 -5.18 3.16
CA VAL A 244 -4.22 -4.05 2.25
C VAL A 244 -3.11 -3.79 1.23
N ARG A 245 -2.10 -4.65 1.16
CA ARG A 245 -0.96 -4.47 0.25
C ARG A 245 -1.37 -4.45 -1.22
N THR A 246 -2.45 -5.14 -1.58
CA THR A 246 -2.97 -5.16 -2.97
C THR A 246 -3.46 -3.79 -3.46
N TYR A 247 -3.72 -2.83 -2.56
CA TYR A 247 -4.09 -1.47 -2.93
C TYR A 247 -2.87 -0.53 -3.05
N ARG A 248 -1.65 -1.05 -2.83
CA ARG A 248 -0.38 -0.35 -3.10
C ARG A 248 0.00 -0.49 -4.57
N VAL A 249 -0.67 0.27 -5.43
CA VAL A 249 -0.49 0.30 -6.89
C VAL A 249 0.13 1.60 -7.36
#